data_AF-A0A5C5VDE4-F1
#
_entry.id   AF-A0A5C5VDE4-F1
#
_cell.length_a   1.000
_cell.length_b   1.000
_cell.length_c   1.000
_cell.angle_alpha   90.00
_cell.angle_beta   90.00
_cell.angle_gamma   90.00
#
_symmetry.space_group_name_H-M   'P 1'
#
loop_
_entity.id
_entity.type
_entity.pdbx_description
1 polymer ?
#
loop_
_entity_poly.entity_id
_entity_poly.type
_entity_poly.pdbx_seq_one_letter_code
_entity_poly.pdbx_strand_id
1 'polypeptide(L)'
;MSKSVRYRQCTMRRPISRGSVVTTSYIPHQYAKLGRVLKLKDADDSWVDGWVVEKVGDAVIEASELPDYRKAIKNHRKSTGDSTRRSKN
;
A
#
# COMPACT_ATOMS: atom_id res chain seq x y z
N MET A 1 11.29 -14.47 -14.22
CA MET A 1 9.83 -14.32 -14.46
C MET A 1 9.20 -13.73 -13.21
N SER A 2 8.75 -12.48 -13.26
CA SER A 2 8.10 -11.82 -12.13
C SER A 2 6.75 -12.47 -11.88
N LYS A 3 6.55 -13.10 -10.71
CA LYS A 3 5.26 -13.65 -10.31
C LYS A 3 4.21 -12.53 -10.40
N SER A 4 3.15 -12.73 -11.19
CA SER A 4 2.00 -11.82 -11.23
C SER A 4 1.38 -11.76 -9.84
N VAL A 5 1.63 -10.66 -9.12
CA VAL A 5 1.07 -10.47 -7.78
C VAL A 5 -0.34 -9.93 -7.96
N ARG A 6 -1.32 -10.72 -7.51
CA ARG A 6 -2.72 -10.32 -7.47
C ARG A 6 -2.98 -9.51 -6.22
N TYR A 7 -3.78 -8.46 -6.34
CA TYR A 7 -4.20 -7.61 -5.24
C TYR A 7 -5.70 -7.67 -5.06
N ARG A 8 -6.15 -7.45 -3.82
CA ARG A 8 -7.56 -7.26 -3.48
C ARG A 8 -7.71 -6.05 -2.58
N GLN A 9 -8.78 -5.29 -2.80
CA GLN A 9 -9.17 -4.22 -1.89
C GLN A 9 -9.62 -4.86 -0.57
N CYS A 10 -9.05 -4.43 0.54
CA CYS A 10 -9.45 -4.88 1.86
C CYS A 10 -9.74 -3.68 2.74
N THR A 11 -10.84 -3.75 3.49
CA THR A 11 -11.10 -2.83 4.61
C THR A 11 -10.57 -3.49 5.87
N MET A 12 -9.70 -2.77 6.57
CA MET A 12 -9.04 -3.24 7.78
C MET A 12 -9.33 -2.28 8.92
N ARG A 13 -9.45 -2.82 10.12
CA ARG A 13 -9.68 -2.06 11.35
C ARG A 13 -8.59 -2.36 12.35
N ARG A 14 -8.14 -1.31 13.03
CA ARG A 14 -7.18 -1.41 14.12
C ARG A 14 -7.74 -0.69 15.35
N PRO A 15 -7.79 -1.35 16.52
CA PRO A 15 -8.19 -0.69 17.76
C PRO A 15 -7.11 0.32 18.19
N ILE A 16 -7.56 1.44 18.75
CA ILE A 16 -6.73 2.47 19.38
C ILE A 16 -7.32 2.82 20.75
N SER A 17 -6.59 3.56 21.58
CA SER A 17 -7.01 3.90 22.95
C SER A 17 -8.39 4.57 23.04
N ARG A 18 -8.83 5.27 21.98
CA ARG A 18 -10.15 5.90 21.88
C ARG A 18 -10.92 5.45 20.64
N GLY A 19 -11.13 4.14 20.50
CA GLY A 19 -11.98 3.56 19.46
C GLY A 19 -11.20 2.73 18.46
N SER A 20 -11.44 2.94 17.17
CA SER A 20 -10.76 2.18 16.12
C SER A 20 -10.56 3.00 14.87
N VAL A 21 -9.44 2.79 14.19
CA VAL A 21 -9.15 3.36 12.88
C VAL A 21 -9.51 2.33 11.82
N VAL A 22 -10.20 2.76 10.78
CA VAL A 22 -10.50 1.95 9.60
C VAL A 22 -9.70 2.49 8.42
N THR A 23 -9.12 1.60 7.63
CA THR A 23 -8.46 1.94 6.38
C THR A 23 -8.85 0.96 5.29
N THR A 24 -8.76 1.41 4.04
CA THR A 24 -8.98 0.57 2.87
C THR A 24 -7.72 0.58 2.02
N SER A 25 -7.20 -0.60 1.68
CA SER A 25 -5.98 -0.72 0.88
C SER A 25 -6.01 -1.94 -0.02
N TYR A 26 -5.29 -1.85 -1.14
CA TYR A 26 -5.05 -2.99 -2.02
C TYR A 26 -3.84 -3.76 -1.48
N ILE A 27 -4.08 -4.96 -0.96
CA ILE A 27 -3.04 -5.83 -0.42
C ILE A 27 -2.88 -7.08 -1.27
N PRO A 28 -1.69 -7.71 -1.31
CA PRO A 28 -1.51 -8.95 -2.05
C PRO A 28 -2.53 -10.01 -1.62
N HIS A 29 -3.08 -10.73 -2.60
CA HIS A 29 -4.17 -11.69 -2.43
C HIS A 29 -3.88 -12.73 -1.33
N GLN A 30 -2.63 -13.16 -1.16
CA GLN A 30 -2.22 -14.07 -0.10
C GLN A 30 -2.48 -13.56 1.33
N TYR A 31 -2.55 -12.23 1.51
CA TYR A 31 -2.82 -11.55 2.78
C TYR A 31 -4.28 -11.11 2.92
N ALA A 32 -5.04 -11.06 1.82
CA ALA A 32 -6.44 -10.67 1.77
C ALA A 32 -7.39 -11.76 2.30
N LYS A 33 -7.27 -12.07 3.60
CA LYS A 33 -8.10 -13.06 4.30
C LYS A 33 -8.81 -12.40 5.47
N LEU A 34 -10.11 -12.60 5.59
CA LEU A 34 -10.91 -12.10 6.72
C LEU A 34 -10.32 -12.55 8.06
N GLY A 35 -10.33 -11.67 9.06
CA GLY A 35 -9.79 -11.89 10.40
C GLY A 35 -8.27 -11.92 10.47
N ARG A 36 -7.54 -11.85 9.35
CA ARG A 36 -6.08 -11.83 9.36
C ARG A 36 -5.57 -10.50 9.92
N VAL A 37 -4.58 -10.58 10.80
CA VAL A 37 -3.86 -9.43 11.34
C VAL A 37 -2.66 -9.11 10.46
N LEU A 38 -2.51 -7.85 10.10
CA LEU A 38 -1.48 -7.34 9.21
C LEU A 38 -0.76 -6.15 9.83
N LYS A 39 0.48 -5.98 9.38
CA LYS A 39 1.29 -4.79 9.59
C LYS A 39 1.26 -3.95 8.33
N LEU A 40 0.91 -2.67 8.43
CA LEU A 40 0.87 -1.73 7.30
C LEU A 40 1.90 -0.63 7.51
N LYS A 41 2.52 -0.15 6.43
CA LYS A 41 3.33 1.08 6.47
C LYS A 41 2.40 2.28 6.48
N ASP A 42 2.66 3.22 7.38
CA ASP A 42 2.02 4.53 7.38
C ASP A 42 2.75 5.53 6.46
N ALA A 43 2.31 6.79 6.49
CA ALA A 43 2.88 7.86 5.68
C ALA A 43 4.34 8.19 6.05
N ASP A 44 4.76 7.89 7.28
CA ASP A 44 6.09 8.15 7.81
C ASP A 44 7.04 6.96 7.59
N ASP A 45 6.66 6.03 6.69
CA ASP A 45 7.33 4.77 6.39
C ASP A 45 7.48 3.83 7.61
N SER A 46 6.73 4.10 8.68
CA SER A 46 6.73 3.32 9.90
C SER A 46 5.75 2.17 9.79
N TRP A 47 6.20 0.98 10.18
CA TRP A 47 5.35 -0.19 10.17
C TRP A 47 4.46 -0.23 11.41
N VAL A 48 3.15 -0.16 11.20
CA VAL A 48 2.14 -0.19 12.25
C VAL A 48 1.41 -1.54 12.24
N ASP A 49 1.41 -2.22 13.37
CA ASP A 49 0.81 -3.55 13.54
C ASP A 49 -0.62 -3.50 14.07
N GLY A 50 -1.35 -4.61 13.95
CA GLY A 50 -2.68 -4.79 14.54
C GLY A 50 -3.84 -4.47 13.61
N TRP A 51 -3.63 -4.41 12.30
CA TRP A 51 -4.71 -4.21 11.32
C TRP A 51 -5.43 -5.52 11.03
N VAL A 52 -6.67 -5.64 11.49
CA VAL A 52 -7.51 -6.82 11.24
C VAL A 52 -8.29 -6.61 9.95
N VAL A 53 -8.21 -7.54 9.01
CA VAL A 53 -9.02 -7.53 7.78
C VAL A 53 -10.48 -7.83 8.12
N GLU A 54 -11.36 -6.86 7.96
CA GLU A 54 -12.80 -6.99 8.24
C GLU A 54 -13.64 -7.22 6.98
N LYS A 55 -13.19 -6.71 5.83
CA LYS A 55 -13.83 -6.95 4.53
C LYS A 55 -12.79 -7.18 3.46
N VAL A 56 -13.08 -8.10 2.54
CA VAL A 56 -12.28 -8.37 1.34
C VAL A 56 -13.20 -8.16 0.14
N GLY A 57 -12.81 -7.27 -0.76
CA GLY A 57 -13.55 -7.04 -2.00
C GLY A 57 -13.43 -8.23 -2.96
N ASP A 58 -14.44 -8.41 -3.80
CA ASP A 58 -14.53 -9.52 -4.75
C ASP A 58 -13.59 -9.36 -5.95
N ALA A 59 -13.33 -8.11 -6.34
CA ALA A 59 -12.47 -7.77 -7.46
C ALA A 59 -11.00 -8.16 -7.16
N VAL A 60 -10.42 -8.94 -8.06
CA VAL A 60 -8.99 -9.26 -8.07
C VAL A 60 -8.34 -8.45 -9.16
N ILE A 61 -7.33 -7.66 -8.79
CA ILE A 61 -6.60 -6.81 -9.72
C ILE A 61 -5.22 -7.40 -9.94
N GLU A 62 -4.81 -7.57 -11.19
CA GLU A 62 -3.44 -7.97 -11.50
C GLU A 62 -2.48 -6.80 -11.30
N ALA A 63 -1.25 -7.07 -10.84
CA ALA A 63 -0.24 -6.02 -10.65
C ALA A 63 -0.01 -5.16 -11.91
N SER A 64 -0.21 -5.74 -13.10
CA SER A 64 -0.09 -5.04 -14.39
C SER A 64 -1.18 -4.00 -14.62
N GLU A 65 -2.31 -4.11 -13.93
CA GLU A 65 -3.47 -3.20 -14.06
C GLU A 65 -3.45 -2.09 -13.01
N LEU A 66 -2.65 -2.24 -11.95
CA LEU A 66 -2.44 -1.18 -10.98
C LEU A 66 -1.50 -0.12 -11.55
N PRO A 67 -1.83 1.18 -11.44
CA PRO A 67 -0.90 2.25 -11.76
C PRO A 67 0.40 2.05 -10.96
N ASP A 68 1.54 1.96 -11.65
CA ASP A 68 2.85 1.86 -10.99
C ASP A 68 3.18 3.22 -10.36
N TYR A 69 2.63 3.46 -9.18
CA TYR A 69 2.80 4.69 -8.40
C TYR A 69 4.28 4.96 -8.10
N ARG A 70 5.12 3.92 -8.01
CA ARG A 70 6.58 4.09 -7.85
C ARG A 70 7.20 4.67 -9.13
N LYS A 71 6.80 4.21 -10.32
CA LYS A 71 7.18 4.86 -11.58
C LYS A 71 6.64 6.28 -11.67
N ALA A 72 5.39 6.53 -11.29
CA ALA A 72 4.80 7.86 -11.33
C ALA A 72 5.56 8.85 -10.44
N ILE A 73 5.88 8.48 -9.19
CA ILE A 73 6.67 9.29 -8.25
C ILE A 73 8.10 9.50 -8.76
N LYS A 74 8.74 8.45 -9.33
CA LYS A 74 10.08 8.55 -9.92
C LYS A 74 10.10 9.47 -11.15
N ASN A 75 9.10 9.40 -11.99
CA ASN A 75 8.95 10.26 -13.16
C ASN A 75 8.67 11.71 -12.75
N HIS A 76 7.85 11.93 -11.72
CA HIS A 76 7.65 13.26 -11.14
C HIS A 76 8.98 13.88 -10.67
N ARG A 77 9.77 13.16 -9.86
CA ARG A 77 11.08 13.64 -9.38
C ARG A 77 12.08 13.96 -10.50
N LYS A 78 12.01 13.20 -11.60
CA LYS A 78 12.81 13.48 -12.81
C LYS A 78 12.31 14.73 -13.54
N SER A 79 10.99 14.90 -13.62
CA SER A 79 10.34 16.01 -14.30
C SER A 79 10.50 17.34 -13.57
N THR A 80 10.50 17.35 -12.23
CA THR A 80 10.64 18.57 -11.41
C THR A 80 12.08 18.95 -11.12
N GLY A 81 13.06 18.16 -11.55
CA GLY A 81 14.47 18.42 -11.31
C GLY A 81 14.96 18.11 -9.88
N ASP A 82 14.10 17.56 -9.00
CA ASP A 82 14.48 17.10 -7.65
C ASP A 82 15.53 15.97 -7.68
N SER A 83 15.68 15.29 -8.81
CA SER A 83 16.75 14.31 -9.03
C SER A 83 18.07 14.93 -9.53
N THR A 84 18.16 16.24 -9.75
CA THR A 84 19.40 16.88 -10.18
C THR A 84 20.35 17.02 -8.99
N ARG A 85 21.62 16.60 -9.16
CA ARG A 85 22.66 16.87 -8.15
C ARG A 85 22.81 18.38 -8.03
N ARG A 86 22.73 18.91 -6.80
CA ARG A 86 23.11 20.29 -6.51
C ARG A 86 24.49 20.55 -7.13
N SER A 87 24.56 21.52 -8.04
CA SER A 87 25.83 21.99 -8.59
C SER A 87 26.69 22.48 -7.42
N LYS A 88 27.89 21.93 -7.28
CA LYS A 88 28.90 22.45 -6.36
C LYS A 88 29.44 23.73 -6.98
N ASN A 89 29.15 24.86 -6.36
CA ASN A 89 29.88 26.11 -6.58
C ASN A 89 30.85 26.31 -5.41
#